data_AF-A0A1V5GDI2-F1
#
_entry.id   AF-A0A1V5GDI2-F1
#
_cell.length_a   1.000
_cell.length_b   1.000
_cell.length_c   1.000
_cell.angle_alpha   90.00
_cell.angle_beta   90.00
_cell.angle_gamma   90.00
#
_symmetry.space_group_name_H-M   'P 1'
#
loop_
_entity.id
_entity.type
_entity.pdbx_description
1 polymer ?
#
loop_
_entity_poly.entity_id
_entity_poly.type
_entity_poly.pdbx_seq_one_letter_code
_entity_poly.pdbx_strand_id
1 'polypeptide(L)'
;MKIFLTASAEERANRRFKELSGKPNCPCYEEILSDIIERDRQDMTREVSPLKQAEDAVLVDTTELDLEQSAEAIVKIITEKTGGGK
;
A
#
# COMPACT_ATOMS: atom_id res chain seq x y z
N MET A 1 -1.23 -1.58 18.43
CA MET A 1 -1.86 -0.82 17.32
C MET A 1 -1.44 -1.46 16.02
N LYS A 2 -2.39 -1.76 15.12
CA LYS A 2 -2.10 -2.32 13.80
C LYS A 2 -2.49 -1.29 12.73
N ILE A 3 -1.73 -1.22 11.66
CA ILE A 3 -1.99 -0.31 10.54
C ILE A 3 -2.13 -1.17 9.29
N PHE A 4 -3.19 -0.92 8.52
CA PHE A 4 -3.41 -1.51 7.21
C PHE A 4 -3.22 -0.42 6.17
N LEU A 5 -2.09 -0.47 5.46
CA LEU A 5 -1.77 0.48 4.40
C LEU A 5 -2.38 0.01 3.09
N THR A 6 -3.07 0.92 2.40
CA THR A 6 -3.62 0.67 1.07
C THR A 6 -3.26 1.80 0.11
N ALA A 7 -3.28 1.49 -1.18
CA ALA A 7 -3.20 2.43 -2.29
C ALA A 7 -3.83 1.78 -3.52
N SER A 8 -4.35 2.60 -4.44
CA SER A 8 -4.91 2.11 -5.70
C SER A 8 -3.88 1.26 -6.47
N ALA A 9 -4.37 0.28 -7.24
CA ALA A 9 -3.50 -0.58 -8.04
C ALA A 9 -2.77 0.24 -9.12
N GLU A 10 -3.45 1.24 -9.67
CA GLU A 10 -2.92 2.18 -10.65
C GLU A 10 -1.77 2.99 -10.09
N GLU A 11 -1.90 3.52 -8.87
CA GLU A 11 -0.84 4.32 -8.25
C GLU A 11 0.36 3.45 -7.91
N ARG A 12 0.13 2.24 -7.37
CA ARG A 12 1.21 1.27 -7.13
C ARG A 12 1.92 0.87 -8.42
N ALA A 13 1.18 0.67 -9.51
CA ALA A 13 1.73 0.40 -10.83
C ALA A 13 2.53 1.59 -11.34
N ASN A 14 2.04 2.82 -11.16
CA ASN A 14 2.71 4.04 -11.58
C ASN A 14 4.06 4.24 -10.87
N ARG A 15 4.07 4.10 -9.53
CA ARG A 15 5.30 4.16 -8.71
C ARG A 15 6.29 3.09 -9.15
N ARG A 16 5.83 1.85 -9.33
CA ARG A 16 6.68 0.74 -9.79
C ARG A 16 7.23 0.96 -11.20
N PHE A 17 6.40 1.47 -12.10
CA PHE A 17 6.82 1.83 -13.45
C PHE A 17 7.88 2.94 -13.43
N LYS A 18 7.71 3.98 -12.62
CA LYS A 18 8.72 5.04 -12.42
C LYS A 18 10.04 4.50 -11.87
N GLU A 19 10.01 3.57 -10.92
CA GLU A 19 11.21 2.91 -10.36
C GLU A 19 11.97 2.05 -11.38
N LEU A 20 11.24 1.46 -12.34
CA LEU A 20 11.80 0.61 -13.38
C LEU A 20 12.14 1.38 -14.66
N SER A 21 11.54 2.54 -14.85
CA SER A 21 11.81 3.46 -15.96
C SER A 21 13.28 3.89 -15.91
N GLY A 22 14.06 3.39 -16.87
CA GLY A 22 15.52 3.59 -16.93
C GLY A 22 16.35 2.33 -16.68
N LYS A 23 15.74 1.20 -16.30
CA LYS A 23 16.40 -0.10 -16.26
C LYS A 23 16.28 -0.82 -17.61
N PRO A 24 17.31 -1.58 -18.04
CA PRO A 24 17.16 -2.49 -19.17
C PRO A 24 16.08 -3.54 -18.83
N ASN A 25 15.17 -3.80 -19.77
CA ASN A 25 14.00 -4.68 -19.63
C ASN A 25 12.89 -4.17 -18.70
N CYS A 26 12.62 -2.86 -18.67
CA CYS A 26 11.43 -2.33 -18.01
C CYS A 26 10.15 -2.89 -18.66
N PRO A 27 9.28 -3.60 -17.92
CA PRO A 27 7.97 -4.04 -18.42
C PRO A 27 7.06 -2.83 -18.67
N CYS A 28 6.08 -2.98 -19.57
CA CYS A 28 5.16 -1.88 -19.84
C CYS A 28 4.24 -1.64 -18.62
N TYR A 29 3.68 -0.43 -18.54
CA TYR A 29 2.77 -0.07 -17.44
C TYR A 29 1.60 -1.05 -17.30
N GLU A 30 1.06 -1.53 -18.41
CA GLU A 30 -0.07 -2.47 -18.45
C GLU A 30 0.30 -3.84 -17.86
N GLU A 31 1.50 -4.34 -18.15
CA GLU A 31 2.03 -5.57 -17.55
C GLU A 31 2.17 -5.43 -16.04
N ILE A 32 2.75 -4.32 -15.57
CA ILE A 32 2.91 -4.04 -14.14
C ILE A 32 1.55 -3.96 -13.44
N LEU A 33 0.59 -3.26 -14.04
CA LEU A 33 -0.75 -3.10 -13.48
C LEU A 33 -1.47 -4.45 -13.38
N SER A 34 -1.43 -5.25 -14.45
CA SER A 34 -2.02 -6.60 -14.45
C SER A 34 -1.37 -7.50 -13.40
N ASP A 35 -0.05 -7.45 -13.27
CA ASP A 35 0.70 -8.19 -12.25
C ASP A 35 0.28 -7.80 -10.83
N ILE A 36 0.09 -6.50 -10.57
CA ILE A 36 -0.34 -6.00 -9.26
C ILE A 36 -1.77 -6.46 -8.96
N ILE A 37 -2.70 -6.29 -9.91
CA ILE A 37 -4.10 -6.68 -9.73
C ILE A 37 -4.21 -8.19 -9.47
N GLU A 38 -3.51 -9.02 -10.26
CA GLU A 38 -3.58 -10.47 -10.07
C GLU A 38 -2.95 -10.89 -8.75
N ARG A 39 -1.83 -10.28 -8.34
CA ARG A 39 -1.23 -10.53 -7.02
C ARG A 39 -2.16 -10.14 -5.89
N ASP A 40 -2.79 -8.97 -5.95
CA ASP A 40 -3.74 -8.55 -4.93
C ASP A 40 -4.92 -9.51 -4.84
N ARG A 41 -5.45 -9.94 -5.99
CA ARG A 41 -6.54 -10.92 -6.05
C ARG A 41 -6.12 -12.23 -5.39
N GLN A 42 -4.93 -12.73 -5.70
CA GLN A 42 -4.38 -13.95 -5.09
C GLN A 42 -4.15 -13.78 -3.58
N ASP A 43 -3.57 -12.66 -3.16
CA ASP A 43 -3.29 -12.37 -1.76
C ASP A 43 -4.56 -12.17 -0.93
N MET A 44 -5.63 -11.63 -1.51
CA MET A 44 -6.92 -11.51 -0.85
C MET A 44 -7.68 -12.83 -0.77
N THR A 45 -7.47 -13.75 -1.73
CA THR A 45 -8.22 -15.03 -1.83
C THR A 45 -7.45 -16.24 -1.29
N ARG A 46 -6.18 -16.08 -0.91
CA ARG A 46 -5.38 -17.18 -0.37
C ARG A 46 -5.97 -17.71 0.94
N GLU A 47 -5.99 -19.03 1.07
CA GLU A 47 -6.55 -19.74 2.22
C GLU A 47 -5.70 -19.55 3.49
N VAL A 48 -4.39 -19.36 3.33
CA VAL A 48 -3.43 -19.18 4.42
C VAL A 48 -2.99 -17.71 4.49
N SER A 49 -3.25 -17.07 5.63
CA SER A 49 -2.85 -15.68 5.92
C SER A 49 -3.39 -14.64 4.92
N PRO A 50 -4.68 -14.61 4.55
CA PRO A 50 -5.20 -13.68 3.54
C PRO A 50 -4.86 -12.22 3.86
N LEU A 51 -4.61 -11.43 2.82
CA LEU A 51 -4.44 -9.97 2.91
C LEU A 51 -5.80 -9.33 3.23
N LYS A 52 -6.18 -9.39 4.51
CA LYS A 52 -7.42 -8.82 5.03
C LYS A 52 -7.08 -7.83 6.14
N GLN A 53 -7.79 -6.71 6.16
CA GLN A 53 -7.73 -5.78 7.28
C GLN A 53 -8.15 -6.51 8.56
N ALA A 54 -7.30 -6.47 9.59
CA ALA A 54 -7.66 -6.97 10.92
C ALA A 54 -8.72 -6.04 11.54
N GLU A 55 -9.60 -6.57 12.38
CA GLU A 55 -10.69 -5.79 13.01
C GLU A 55 -10.18 -4.60 13.82
N ASP A 56 -8.98 -4.71 14.40
CA ASP A 56 -8.31 -3.68 15.18
C ASP A 56 -7.28 -2.86 14.38
N ALA A 57 -7.19 -3.07 13.06
CA ALA A 57 -6.27 -2.33 12.19
C ALA A 57 -6.87 -1.02 11.68
N VAL A 58 -6.09 0.05 11.77
CA VAL A 58 -6.43 1.35 11.19
C VAL A 58 -6.09 1.33 9.71
N LEU A 59 -7.09 1.59 8.85
CA LEU A 59 -6.90 1.75 7.41
C LEU A 59 -6.22 3.10 7.12
N VAL A 60 -5.13 3.07 6.37
CA VAL A 60 -4.41 4.27 5.90
C VAL A 60 -4.29 4.18 4.39
N ASP A 61 -5.04 5.05 3.70
CA ASP A 61 -4.96 5.18 2.25
C ASP A 61 -3.85 6.18 1.88
N THR A 62 -2.92 5.73 1.06
CA THR A 62 -1.75 6.50 0.60
C THR A 62 -1.77 6.74 -0.91
N THR A 63 -2.92 6.54 -1.56
CA THR A 63 -3.08 6.71 -3.01
C THR A 63 -2.64 8.10 -3.48
N GLU A 64 -3.04 9.15 -2.78
CA GLU A 64 -2.68 10.54 -3.13
C GLU A 64 -1.52 11.10 -2.30
N LEU A 65 -0.90 10.26 -1.47
CA LEU A 65 0.17 10.67 -0.57
C LEU A 65 1.52 10.25 -1.12
N ASP A 66 2.48 11.17 -1.09
CA ASP A 66 3.88 10.82 -1.31
C ASP A 66 4.47 10.06 -0.10
N LEU A 67 5.75 9.67 -0.20
CA LEU A 67 6.41 8.89 0.85
C LEU A 67 6.44 9.63 2.20
N GLU A 68 6.68 10.94 2.17
CA GLU A 68 6.87 11.75 3.37
C GLU A 68 5.51 12.03 4.02
N GLN A 69 4.49 12.35 3.22
CA GLN A 69 3.10 12.49 3.65
C GLN A 69 2.54 11.18 4.19
N SER A 70 2.85 10.05 3.57
CA SER A 70 2.46 8.72 4.06
C SER A 70 3.08 8.43 5.42
N ALA A 71 4.37 8.73 5.58
CA ALA A 71 5.08 8.56 6.85
C ALA A 71 4.51 9.47 7.94
N GLU A 72 4.24 10.74 7.62
CA GLU A 72 3.63 11.71 8.54
C GLU A 72 2.24 11.26 8.97
N ALA A 73 1.39 10.81 8.03
CA ALA A 73 0.06 10.29 8.33
C ALA A 73 0.13 9.10 9.30
N ILE A 74 1.05 8.15 9.06
CA ILE A 74 1.28 7.01 9.96
C ILE A 74 1.70 7.48 11.36
N VAL A 75 2.70 8.37 11.46
CA VAL A 75 3.21 8.89 12.73
C VAL A 75 2.13 9.64 13.50
N LYS A 76 1.33 10.44 12.81
CA LYS A 76 0.21 11.17 13.40
C LYS A 76 -0.80 10.22 14.03
N ILE A 77 -1.25 9.20 13.29
CA ILE A 77 -2.22 8.21 13.79
C ILE A 77 -1.63 7.44 14.99
N ILE A 78 -0.34 7.07 14.93
CA ILE A 78 0.35 6.40 16.06
C ILE A 78 0.34 7.30 17.29
N THR A 79 0.66 8.58 17.12
CA THR A 79 0.73 9.55 18.22
C THR A 79 -0.66 9.82 18.81
N GLU A 80 -1.70 9.94 17.99
CA GLU A 80 -3.09 10.11 18.48
C GLU A 80 -3.59 8.89 19.26
N LYS A 81 -3.21 7.68 18.84
CA LYS A 81 -3.64 6.42 19.48
C LYS A 81 -2.82 6.02 20.70
N THR A 82 -1.54 6.38 20.77
CA THR A 82 -0.66 6.06 21.90
C THR A 82 -0.51 7.22 22.89
N GLY A 83 -0.73 8.46 22.45
CA GLY A 83 -0.63 9.69 23.25
C GLY A 83 -1.90 10.12 23.98
N GLY A 84 -2.98 9.34 23.92
CA GLY A 84 -4.24 9.56 24.67
C GLY A 84 -4.14 9.36 26.19
N GLY A 85 -2.93 9.36 26.75
CA GLY A 85 -2.66 9.41 28.19
C GLY A 85 -2.14 10.80 28.56
N LYS A 86 -3.02 11.78 28.60
CA LYS A 86 -2.86 12.97 29.45
C LYS A 86 -4.13 13.15 30.27
#